data_AF-A0A9W4UAF7-F1
#
_entry.id   AF-A0A9W4UAF7-F1
#
_cell.length_a   1.000
_cell.length_b   1.000
_cell.length_c   1.000
_cell.angle_alpha   90.00
_cell.angle_beta   90.00
_cell.angle_gamma   90.00
#
_symmetry.space_group_name_H-M   'P 1'
#
loop_
_entity.id
_entity.type
_entity.pdbx_description
1 polymer ?
#
loop_
_entity_poly.entity_id
_entity_poly.type
_entity_poly.pdbx_seq_one_letter_code
_entity_poly.pdbx_strand_id
1 'polypeptide(L)'
;MFHILDNAAVISMPSGVILAPIAITVLSFCFAYALREGTVGNIVISYFLNNYLRWRYPINSTDGSIALPSAVYKFPNGQGNIAKFLDGEEESRRWQEQLGPIYRIWAGFQSEVVLTRPDQVQAVFKDSHQHLKGKSINSS
;
A
#
# COMPACT_ATOMS: atom_id res chain seq x y z
N MET A 1 38.88 -33.90 6.39
CA MET A 1 39.98 -32.92 6.50
C MET A 1 39.74 -31.76 5.54
N PHE A 2 38.65 -31.01 5.71
CA PHE A 2 38.31 -29.84 4.87
C PHE A 2 37.65 -28.72 5.70
N HIS A 3 37.14 -29.01 6.90
CA HIS A 3 36.49 -28.03 7.77
C HIS A 3 37.42 -27.12 8.61
N ILE A 4 38.73 -27.38 8.66
CA ILE A 4 39.66 -26.60 9.52
C ILE A 4 40.31 -25.43 8.76
N LEU A 5 40.42 -25.51 7.43
CA LEU A 5 41.09 -24.49 6.61
C LEU A 5 40.21 -23.26 6.35
N ASP A 6 38.89 -23.40 6.35
CA ASP A 6 37.96 -22.27 6.14
C ASP A 6 37.94 -21.31 7.34
N ASN A 7 38.07 -21.82 8.57
CA ASN A 7 38.07 -20.99 9.78
C ASN A 7 39.33 -20.12 9.90
N ALA A 8 40.48 -20.59 9.40
CA ALA A 8 41.72 -19.83 9.42
C ALA A 8 41.70 -18.66 8.43
N ALA A 9 41.02 -18.81 7.29
CA ALA A 9 40.85 -17.74 6.31
C ALA A 9 39.98 -16.60 6.85
N VAL A 10 38.95 -16.91 7.65
CA VAL A 10 38.10 -15.90 8.30
C VAL A 10 38.87 -15.06 9.32
N ILE A 11 39.79 -15.66 10.07
CA ILE A 11 40.58 -14.97 11.12
C ILE A 11 41.65 -14.05 10.51
N SER A 12 42.08 -14.32 9.27
CA SER A 12 43.08 -13.51 8.54
C SER A 12 42.49 -12.33 7.75
N MET A 13 41.17 -12.17 7.70
CA MET A 13 40.54 -11.08 6.96
C MET A 13 40.70 -9.74 7.70
N PRO A 14 40.95 -8.62 6.98
CA PRO A 14 41.02 -7.31 7.62
C PRO A 14 39.69 -7.02 8.34
N SER A 15 39.76 -6.48 9.55
CA SER A 15 38.60 -6.25 10.43
C SER A 15 37.43 -5.51 9.74
N GLY A 16 37.72 -4.66 8.76
CA GLY A 16 36.71 -3.98 7.94
C GLY A 16 35.84 -4.90 7.07
N VAL A 17 36.35 -6.05 6.64
CA VAL A 17 35.64 -7.01 5.77
C VAL A 17 34.59 -7.80 6.55
N ILE A 18 34.76 -7.97 7.87
CA ILE A 18 33.80 -8.67 8.74
C ILE A 18 32.80 -7.68 9.35
N LEU A 19 33.24 -6.47 9.70
CA LEU A 19 32.36 -5.44 10.30
C LEU A 19 31.36 -4.85 9.30
N ALA A 20 31.77 -4.68 8.03
CA ALA A 20 30.89 -4.16 6.99
C ALA A 20 29.61 -5.00 6.74
N PRO A 21 29.67 -6.33 6.53
CA PRO A 21 28.45 -7.13 6.35
C PRO A 21 27.58 -7.21 7.61
N ILE A 22 28.18 -7.18 8.81
CA ILE A 22 27.42 -7.12 10.06
C ILE A 22 26.68 -5.78 10.17
N ALA A 23 27.35 -4.67 9.89
CA ALA A 23 26.71 -3.35 9.88
C ALA A 23 25.59 -3.28 8.84
N ILE A 24 25.78 -3.84 7.64
CA ILE A 24 24.75 -3.88 6.58
C ILE A 24 23.55 -4.73 7.00
N THR A 25 23.76 -5.90 7.61
CA THR A 25 22.66 -6.76 8.05
C THR A 25 21.87 -6.12 9.19
N VAL A 26 22.53 -5.51 10.17
CA VAL A 26 21.89 -4.75 11.25
C VAL A 26 21.12 -3.57 10.68
N LEU A 27 21.71 -2.79 9.76
CA LEU A 27 21.05 -1.66 9.12
C LEU A 27 19.83 -2.10 8.31
N SER A 28 19.93 -3.20 7.57
CA SER A 28 18.84 -3.77 6.78
C SER A 28 17.70 -4.25 7.68
N PHE A 29 18.04 -4.88 8.82
CA PHE A 29 17.07 -5.31 9.81
C PHE A 29 16.38 -4.11 10.48
N CYS A 30 17.14 -3.09 10.91
CA CYS A 30 16.58 -1.85 11.44
C CYS A 30 15.69 -1.14 10.42
N PHE A 31 16.09 -1.12 9.14
CA PHE A 31 15.30 -0.57 8.06
C PHE A 31 14.00 -1.36 7.85
N ALA A 32 14.07 -2.69 7.80
CA ALA A 32 12.89 -3.55 7.71
C ALA A 32 11.94 -3.38 8.92
N TYR A 33 12.48 -3.20 10.12
CA TYR A 33 11.69 -2.89 11.31
C TYR A 33 11.03 -1.50 11.22
N ALA A 34 11.73 -0.51 10.69
CA ALA A 34 11.17 0.83 10.46
C ALA A 34 10.11 0.86 9.34
N LEU A 35 10.00 -0.19 8.53
CA LEU A 35 8.94 -0.35 7.52
C LEU A 35 7.70 -1.10 8.04
N ARG A 36 7.75 -1.69 9.25
CA ARG A 36 6.59 -2.37 9.84
C ARG A 36 5.44 -1.39 10.07
N GLU A 37 4.21 -1.90 9.89
CA GLU A 37 2.98 -1.15 10.13
C GLU A 37 2.95 -0.58 11.55
N GLY A 38 2.56 0.69 11.69
CA GLY A 38 2.47 1.38 12.98
C GLY A 38 3.77 2.04 13.49
N THR A 39 4.89 1.89 12.79
CA THR A 39 6.14 2.60 13.14
C THR A 39 6.20 4.00 12.52
N VAL A 40 7.06 4.87 13.06
CA VAL A 40 7.24 6.25 12.55
C VAL A 40 7.70 6.26 11.09
N GLY A 41 8.58 5.33 10.70
CA GLY A 41 9.03 5.20 9.31
C GLY A 41 7.88 4.91 8.35
N ASN A 42 7.00 3.97 8.71
CA ASN A 42 5.79 3.67 7.97
C ASN A 42 4.86 4.88 7.83
N ILE A 43 4.70 5.69 8.88
CA ILE A 43 3.87 6.92 8.85
C ILE A 43 4.44 7.94 7.85
N VAL A 44 5.75 8.20 7.90
CA VAL A 44 6.41 9.16 7.00
C VAL A 44 6.30 8.70 5.54
N ILE A 45 6.56 7.42 5.28
CA ILE A 45 6.45 6.84 3.94
C ILE A 45 5.01 6.89 3.44
N SER A 46 4.03 6.56 4.30
CA SER A 46 2.61 6.63 3.98
C SER A 46 2.19 8.05 3.60
N TYR A 47 2.65 9.06 4.33
CA TYR A 47 2.37 10.46 4.03
C TYR A 47 2.93 10.88 2.67
N PHE A 48 4.19 10.54 2.40
CA PHE A 48 4.85 10.88 1.14
C PHE A 48 4.15 10.19 -0.04
N LEU A 49 3.85 8.89 0.08
CA LEU A 49 3.14 8.13 -0.94
C LEU A 49 1.72 8.64 -1.13
N ASN A 50 0.99 9.00 -0.07
CA ASN A 50 -0.34 9.60 -0.18
C ASN A 50 -0.31 10.87 -1.05
N ASN A 51 0.66 11.75 -0.81
CA ASN A 51 0.80 12.98 -1.59
C ASN A 51 1.14 12.68 -3.06
N TYR A 52 2.12 11.79 -3.29
CA TYR A 52 2.53 11.38 -4.63
C TYR A 52 1.38 10.72 -5.41
N LEU A 53 0.65 9.79 -4.79
CA LEU A 53 -0.44 9.05 -5.43
C LEU A 53 -1.64 9.94 -5.76
N ARG A 54 -2.00 10.87 -4.86
CA ARG A 54 -3.06 11.87 -5.11
C ARG A 54 -2.70 12.77 -6.29
N TRP A 55 -1.43 13.14 -6.41
CA TRP A 55 -0.92 13.94 -7.52
C TRP A 55 -0.86 13.16 -8.84
N ARG A 56 -0.40 11.89 -8.80
CA ARG A 56 -0.21 11.05 -9.99
C ARG A 56 -1.52 10.54 -10.59
N TYR A 57 -2.54 10.34 -9.75
CA TYR A 57 -3.87 9.87 -10.13
C TYR A 57 -4.94 10.83 -9.61
N PRO A 58 -5.06 12.04 -10.19
CA PRO A 58 -6.11 12.97 -9.82
C PRO A 58 -7.46 12.42 -10.30
N ILE A 59 -8.43 12.34 -9.38
CA ILE A 59 -9.83 12.08 -9.70
C ILE A 59 -10.60 13.33 -9.31
N ASN A 60 -10.90 14.14 -10.30
CA ASN A 60 -11.66 15.38 -10.14
C ASN A 60 -13.09 15.15 -10.62
N SER A 61 -14.04 15.86 -10.01
CA SER A 61 -15.40 15.97 -10.57
C SER A 61 -15.35 16.46 -12.02
N THR A 62 -16.39 16.18 -12.82
CA THR A 62 -16.56 16.70 -14.18
C THR A 62 -16.44 18.22 -14.25
N ASP A 63 -16.81 18.89 -13.16
CA ASP A 63 -16.77 20.36 -13.04
C ASP A 63 -15.41 20.87 -12.53
N GLY A 64 -14.45 19.97 -12.25
CA GLY A 64 -13.10 20.28 -11.77
C GLY A 64 -13.00 20.89 -10.36
N SER A 65 -14.14 21.21 -9.73
CA SER A 65 -14.21 21.98 -8.49
C SER A 65 -14.03 21.15 -7.22
N ILE A 66 -14.35 19.85 -7.27
CA ILE A 66 -14.32 18.97 -6.11
C ILE A 66 -13.42 17.77 -6.40
N ALA A 67 -12.34 17.64 -5.62
CA ALA A 67 -11.54 16.44 -5.58
C ALA A 67 -12.30 15.34 -4.83
N LEU A 68 -12.29 14.12 -5.35
CA LEU A 68 -13.02 13.01 -4.75
C LEU A 68 -12.52 12.74 -3.31
N PRO A 69 -13.41 12.62 -2.30
CA PRO A 69 -13.04 12.22 -0.96
C PRO A 69 -12.21 10.94 -1.01
N SER A 70 -11.03 10.96 -0.38
CA SER A 70 -10.05 9.89 -0.52
C SER A 70 -9.55 9.45 0.85
N ALA A 71 -9.52 8.14 1.08
CA ALA A 71 -8.85 7.58 2.24
C ALA A 71 -7.34 7.87 2.19
N VAL A 72 -6.75 8.13 3.36
CA VAL A 72 -5.31 8.38 3.49
C VAL A 72 -4.56 7.08 3.22
N TYR A 73 -3.64 7.07 2.24
CA TYR A 73 -2.84 5.89 1.92
C TYR A 73 -2.04 5.38 3.14
N LYS A 74 -2.02 4.06 3.32
CA LYS A 74 -1.22 3.37 4.35
C LYS A 74 -0.26 2.38 3.71
N PHE A 75 1.04 2.59 3.85
CA PHE A 75 2.05 1.64 3.35
C PHE A 75 2.02 0.33 4.15
N PRO A 76 2.24 -0.85 3.54
CA PRO A 76 2.56 -1.08 2.13
C PRO A 76 1.35 -1.31 1.20
N ASN A 77 0.20 -1.71 1.75
CA ASN A 77 -0.89 -2.28 0.97
C ASN A 77 -2.08 -1.33 0.74
N GLY A 78 -1.99 -0.08 1.20
CA GLY A 78 -3.10 0.84 1.23
C GLY A 78 -4.19 0.37 2.19
N GLN A 79 -5.44 0.56 1.77
CA GLN A 79 -6.66 0.02 2.39
C GLN A 79 -7.09 -1.34 1.78
N GLY A 80 -6.40 -1.84 0.75
CA GLY A 80 -6.81 -3.04 0.01
C GLY A 80 -6.37 -4.37 0.60
N ASN A 81 -5.83 -4.42 1.83
CA ASN A 81 -5.38 -5.67 2.44
C ASN A 81 -6.58 -6.52 2.95
N ILE A 82 -6.30 -7.76 3.38
CA ILE A 82 -7.23 -8.81 3.87
C ILE A 82 -8.38 -8.29 4.78
N ALA A 83 -8.19 -7.18 5.50
CA ALA A 83 -9.26 -6.51 6.26
C ALA A 83 -10.44 -6.03 5.37
N LYS A 84 -10.22 -5.69 4.10
CA LYS A 84 -11.30 -5.44 3.11
C LYS A 84 -12.14 -6.69 2.83
N PHE A 85 -11.57 -7.88 3.03
CA PHE A 85 -12.23 -9.17 2.79
C PHE A 85 -12.76 -9.83 4.06
N LEU A 86 -12.15 -9.58 5.23
CA LEU A 86 -12.57 -10.14 6.52
C LEU A 86 -13.48 -9.18 7.30
N ASP A 87 -13.18 -7.87 7.31
CA ASP A 87 -13.92 -6.82 8.05
C ASP A 87 -14.44 -5.72 7.11
N GLY A 88 -14.61 -6.05 5.83
CA GLY A 88 -14.89 -5.09 4.76
C GLY A 88 -16.16 -4.27 5.00
N GLU A 89 -17.16 -4.83 5.67
CA GLU A 89 -18.41 -4.15 5.99
C GLU A 89 -18.23 -3.04 7.04
N GLU A 90 -17.49 -3.30 8.11
CA GLU A 90 -17.31 -2.33 9.20
C GLU A 90 -16.40 -1.17 8.77
N GLU A 91 -15.30 -1.48 8.06
CA GLU A 91 -14.41 -0.45 7.51
C GLU A 91 -15.08 0.32 6.36
N SER A 92 -15.89 -0.34 5.51
CA SER A 92 -16.67 0.36 4.49
C SER A 92 -17.71 1.28 5.11
N ARG A 93 -18.39 0.86 6.19
CA ARG A 93 -19.34 1.72 6.91
C ARG A 93 -18.61 2.93 7.49
N ARG A 94 -17.46 2.72 8.13
CA ARG A 94 -16.65 3.82 8.69
C ARG A 94 -16.20 4.80 7.62
N TRP A 95 -15.73 4.32 6.47
CA TRP A 95 -15.35 5.19 5.35
C TRP A 95 -16.56 5.90 4.75
N GLN A 96 -17.72 5.24 4.65
CA GLN A 96 -18.95 5.87 4.20
C GLN A 96 -19.42 6.98 5.15
N GLU A 97 -19.30 6.77 6.46
CA GLU A 97 -19.61 7.80 7.46
C GLU A 97 -18.64 8.99 7.39
N GLN A 98 -17.35 8.74 7.16
CA GLN A 98 -16.31 9.77 7.15
C GLN A 98 -16.16 10.52 5.81
N LEU A 99 -16.29 9.81 4.69
CA LEU A 99 -16.01 10.31 3.35
C LEU A 99 -17.27 10.51 2.51
N GLY A 100 -18.40 9.96 2.97
CA GLY A 100 -19.69 10.05 2.30
C GLY A 100 -19.94 8.90 1.32
N PRO A 101 -20.94 9.06 0.42
CA PRO A 101 -21.46 7.96 -0.40
C PRO A 101 -20.60 7.58 -1.62
N ILE A 102 -19.62 8.43 -1.97
CA ILE A 102 -18.69 8.22 -3.09
C ILE A 102 -17.31 8.60 -2.59
N TYR A 103 -16.40 7.63 -2.55
CA TYR A 103 -15.03 7.87 -2.07
C TYR A 103 -14.03 6.97 -2.78
N ARG A 104 -12.76 7.38 -2.72
CA ARG A 104 -11.62 6.60 -3.21
C ARG A 104 -10.90 5.90 -2.07
N ILE A 105 -10.52 4.66 -2.31
CA ILE A 105 -9.59 3.88 -1.49
C ILE A 105 -8.36 3.48 -2.32
N TRP A 106 -7.31 3.02 -1.64
CA TRP A 106 -6.09 2.50 -2.28
C TRP A 106 -5.94 1.00 -2.06
N ALA A 107 -5.81 0.22 -3.12
CA ALA A 107 -5.47 -1.20 -3.07
C ALA A 107 -4.05 -1.40 -3.61
N GLY A 108 -3.08 -1.55 -2.71
CA GLY A 108 -1.67 -1.30 -3.06
C GLY A 108 -1.55 0.11 -3.64
N PHE A 109 -0.89 0.27 -4.77
CA PHE A 109 -0.77 1.57 -5.45
C PHE A 109 -1.93 1.91 -6.41
N GLN A 110 -2.93 1.04 -6.54
CA GLN A 110 -4.07 1.27 -7.43
C GLN A 110 -5.18 2.01 -6.69
N SER A 111 -5.77 3.02 -7.34
CA SER A 111 -6.94 3.71 -6.83
C SER A 111 -8.21 2.95 -7.19
N GLU A 112 -9.08 2.72 -6.21
CA GLU A 112 -10.42 2.18 -6.43
C GLU A 112 -11.47 3.19 -5.96
N VAL A 113 -12.55 3.35 -6.72
CA VAL A 113 -13.68 4.21 -6.35
C VAL A 113 -14.81 3.33 -5.84
N VAL A 114 -15.31 3.64 -4.65
CA VAL A 114 -16.41 2.94 -4.00
C VAL A 114 -17.67 3.78 -4.12
N LEU A 115 -18.74 3.13 -4.58
CA LEU A 115 -20.09 3.67 -4.70
C LEU A 115 -20.99 2.91 -3.73
N THR A 116 -21.60 3.59 -2.76
CA THR A 116 -22.45 2.91 -1.77
C THR A 116 -23.94 3.04 -2.03
N ARG A 117 -24.37 4.00 -2.87
CA ARG A 117 -25.79 4.22 -3.16
C ARG A 117 -26.24 3.53 -4.46
N PRO A 118 -27.44 2.90 -4.46
CA PRO A 118 -27.92 2.11 -5.60
C PRO A 118 -28.22 2.95 -6.86
N ASP A 119 -28.59 4.22 -6.71
CA ASP A 119 -28.80 5.17 -7.83
C ASP A 119 -27.50 5.42 -8.61
N GLN A 120 -26.38 5.55 -7.91
CA GLN A 120 -25.06 5.76 -8.51
C GLN A 120 -24.54 4.49 -9.19
N VAL A 121 -24.79 3.34 -8.56
CA VAL A 121 -24.46 2.03 -9.15
C VAL A 121 -25.23 1.83 -10.45
N GLN A 122 -26.52 2.17 -10.49
CA GLN A 122 -27.33 2.04 -11.70
C GLN A 122 -26.82 2.93 -12.84
N ALA A 123 -26.40 4.16 -12.55
CA ALA A 123 -25.82 5.06 -13.53
C ALA A 123 -24.52 4.49 -14.14
N VAL A 124 -23.61 3.96 -13.31
CA VAL A 124 -22.35 3.36 -13.78
C VAL A 124 -22.58 2.03 -14.51
N PHE A 125 -23.53 1.21 -14.05
CA PHE A 125 -23.86 -0.05 -14.74
C PHE A 125 -24.53 0.16 -16.10
N LYS A 126 -25.25 1.27 -16.30
CA LYS A 126 -25.85 1.63 -17.59
C LYS A 126 -24.79 1.77 -18.69
N ASP A 127 -23.62 2.28 -18.34
CA ASP A 127 -22.48 2.46 -19.24
C ASP A 127 -21.48 1.28 -19.21
N SER A 128 -21.85 0.15 -18.61
CA SER A 128 -20.98 -1.03 -18.46
C SER A 128 -20.41 -1.60 -19.76
N HIS A 129 -21.07 -1.36 -20.90
CA HIS A 129 -20.59 -1.73 -22.23
C HIS A 129 -19.31 -0.99 -22.66
N GLN A 130 -18.98 0.13 -22.01
CA GLN A 130 -17.76 0.92 -22.26
C GLN A 130 -16.65 0.64 -21.23
N HIS A 131 -16.94 -0.16 -20.20
CA HIS A 131 -16.00 -0.43 -19.12
C HIS A 131 -15.10 -1.62 -19.44
N LEU A 132 -13.78 -1.43 -19.34
CA LEU A 132 -12.83 -2.53 -19.33
C LEU A 132 -12.97 -3.28 -18.00
N LYS A 133 -13.41 -4.53 -18.06
CA LYS A 133 -13.49 -5.39 -16.88
C LYS A 133 -12.08 -5.58 -16.31
N GLY A 134 -11.88 -5.18 -15.06
CA GLY A 134 -10.60 -5.34 -14.36
C GLY A 134 -10.13 -6.80 -14.42
N LYS A 135 -8.81 -6.98 -14.57
CA LYS A 135 -8.17 -8.31 -14.61
C LYS A 135 -8.63 -9.10 -13.38
N SER A 136 -9.33 -10.20 -13.60
CA SER A 136 -9.80 -11.09 -12.54
C SER A 136 -8.60 -11.56 -11.71
N ILE A 137 -8.56 -11.23 -10.42
CA ILE A 137 -7.66 -11.85 -9.46
C ILE A 137 -8.29 -13.21 -9.15
N ASN A 138 -8.12 -14.18 -10.04
CA ASN A 138 -8.46 -15.56 -9.76
C ASN A 138 -7.37 -16.10 -8.84
N SER A 139 -7.69 -16.25 -7.56
CA SER A 139 -6.95 -17.12 -6.64
C SER A 139 -7.00 -18.54 -7.20
N SER A 140 -5.86 -19.03 -7.72
CA SER A 140 -5.64 -20.44 -8.05
C SER A 140 -4.77 -21.06 -6.96
#